data_AF-A0A016BMM8-F1
#
_entry.id   AF-A0A016BMM8-F1
#
_cell.length_a   1.000
_cell.length_b   1.000
_cell.length_c   1.000
_cell.angle_alpha   90.00
_cell.angle_beta   90.00
_cell.angle_gamma   90.00
#
_symmetry.space_group_name_H-M   'P 1'
#
loop_
_entity.id
_entity.type
_entity.pdbx_description
1 polymer ?
#
loop_
_entity_poly.entity_id
_entity_poly.type
_entity_poly.pdbx_seq_one_letter_code
_entity_poly.pdbx_strand_id
1 'polypeptide(L)'
;MLLIHCEKEGYKIPRFCTFECVQRLNKSDKDNQEKPRVSVLRGEKSFPIMLTTFTCIHKDSGEKIKYDDYKKLSDNEKKEYNVYPKMQVFRVFNVARASVMVA
;
A
#
# COMPACT_ATOMS: atom_id res chain seq x y z
N MET A 1 -13.57 -0.22 -7.59
CA MET A 1 -12.73 -1.15 -8.37
C MET A 1 -12.42 -2.45 -7.62
N LEU A 2 -11.83 -2.40 -6.41
CA LEU A 2 -11.47 -3.62 -5.66
C LEU A 2 -12.64 -4.52 -5.32
N LEU A 3 -13.77 -3.95 -4.92
CA LEU A 3 -14.98 -4.70 -4.56
C LEU A 3 -15.57 -5.46 -5.76
N ILE A 4 -15.60 -4.82 -6.95
CA ILE A 4 -16.07 -5.46 -8.20
C ILE A 4 -15.14 -6.62 -8.59
N HIS A 5 -13.83 -6.48 -8.37
CA HIS A 5 -12.89 -7.56 -8.62
C HIS A 5 -13.10 -8.74 -7.64
N CYS A 6 -13.41 -8.46 -6.37
CA CYS A 6 -13.79 -9.49 -5.41
C CYS A 6 -15.02 -10.27 -5.83
N GLU A 7 -16.04 -9.59 -6.35
CA GLU A 7 -17.27 -10.23 -6.82
C GLU A 7 -17.02 -11.15 -8.02
N LYS A 8 -16.19 -10.72 -8.98
CA LYS A 8 -15.83 -11.54 -10.16
C LYS A 8 -15.00 -12.78 -9.82
N GLU A 9 -14.08 -12.67 -8.86
CA GLU A 9 -13.18 -13.77 -8.48
C GLU A 9 -13.72 -14.62 -7.31
N GLY A 10 -14.90 -14.27 -6.77
CA GLY A 10 -15.51 -14.98 -5.63
C GLY A 10 -14.79 -14.78 -4.29
N TYR A 11 -14.06 -13.67 -4.12
CA TYR A 11 -13.34 -13.39 -2.87
C TYR A 11 -14.30 -13.03 -1.74
N LYS A 12 -14.36 -13.88 -0.70
CA LYS A 12 -15.15 -13.63 0.51
C LYS A 12 -14.68 -12.43 1.34
N ILE A 13 -13.39 -12.09 1.27
CA ILE A 13 -12.79 -11.03 2.08
C ILE A 13 -12.00 -10.07 1.16
N PRO A 14 -12.31 -8.76 1.15
CA PRO A 14 -11.60 -7.76 0.34
C PRO A 14 -10.30 -7.30 1.02
N ARG A 15 -9.46 -8.25 1.44
CA ARG A 15 -8.14 -7.96 2.02
C ARG A 15 -7.07 -8.22 0.97
N PHE A 16 -6.15 -7.27 0.81
CA PHE A 16 -5.11 -7.31 -0.20
C PHE A 16 -3.76 -6.95 0.39
N CYS A 17 -2.70 -7.54 -0.17
CA CYS A 17 -1.34 -7.37 0.32
C CYS A 17 -0.36 -7.28 -0.86
N THR A 18 0.67 -6.45 -0.76
CA THR A 18 1.78 -6.43 -1.73
C THR A 18 2.75 -7.57 -1.45
N PHE A 19 3.50 -8.01 -2.45
CA PHE A 19 4.50 -9.06 -2.28
C PHE A 19 5.56 -8.70 -1.22
N GLU A 20 6.03 -7.46 -1.23
CA GLU A 20 6.98 -6.97 -0.22
C GLU A 20 6.44 -7.02 1.21
N CYS A 21 5.13 -6.82 1.39
CA CYS A 21 4.48 -6.90 2.69
C CYS A 21 4.42 -8.36 3.16
N VAL A 22 4.13 -9.32 2.28
CA VAL A 22 4.23 -10.77 2.57
C VAL A 22 5.65 -11.14 3.01
N GLN A 23 6.68 -10.67 2.28
CA GLN A 23 8.07 -10.93 2.66
C GLN A 23 8.45 -10.31 4.01
N ARG A 24 7.93 -9.12 4.33
CA ARG A 24 8.15 -8.47 5.63
C ARG A 24 7.50 -9.23 6.78
N LEU A 25 6.32 -9.81 6.57
CA LEU A 25 5.63 -10.64 7.57
C LEU A 25 6.42 -11.91 7.94
N ASN A 26 7.27 -12.41 7.03
CA ASN A 26 8.11 -13.56 7.27
C ASN A 26 9.47 -13.23 7.94
N LYS A 27 9.80 -11.95 8.13
CA LYS A 27 11.05 -11.60 8.83
C LYS A 27 10.89 -11.91 10.32
N SER A 28 11.86 -12.64 10.87
CA SER A 28 11.87 -13.06 12.27
C SER A 28 11.91 -11.86 13.20
N ASP A 29 10.97 -11.79 14.15
CA ASP A 29 11.18 -10.98 15.36
C ASP A 29 12.28 -11.62 16.20
N LYS A 30 13.00 -10.81 16.99
CA LYS A 30 14.08 -11.23 17.89
C LYS A 30 13.68 -12.30 18.93
N ASP A 31 12.39 -12.61 19.04
CA ASP A 31 11.81 -13.49 20.05
C ASP A 31 11.77 -14.99 19.66
N ASN A 32 12.29 -15.37 18.49
CA ASN A 32 12.45 -16.78 18.07
C ASN A 32 11.16 -17.65 18.18
N GLN A 33 9.98 -17.02 18.20
CA GLN A 33 8.70 -17.72 18.10
C GLN A 33 8.45 -18.08 16.64
N GLU A 34 8.26 -19.37 16.35
CA GLU A 34 7.88 -19.85 15.02
C GLU A 34 6.48 -19.34 14.65
N LYS A 35 6.45 -18.22 13.93
CA LYS A 35 5.21 -17.70 13.32
C LYS A 35 4.94 -18.43 12.00
N PRO A 36 3.68 -18.71 11.67
CA PRO A 36 3.31 -19.31 10.40
C PRO A 36 3.76 -18.41 9.24
N ARG A 37 4.50 -19.00 8.28
CA ARG A 37 5.00 -18.26 7.12
C ARG A 37 3.88 -18.02 6.11
N VAL A 38 3.87 -16.82 5.55
CA VAL A 38 2.94 -16.43 4.49
C VAL A 38 3.66 -16.38 3.16
N SER A 39 3.07 -16.97 2.12
CA SER A 39 3.63 -16.90 0.77
C SER A 39 2.50 -16.69 -0.24
N VAL A 40 2.85 -16.18 -1.41
CA VAL A 40 1.93 -16.11 -2.54
C VAL A 40 2.05 -17.42 -3.31
N LEU A 41 0.92 -18.09 -3.58
CA LEU A 41 0.91 -19.34 -4.33
C LEU A 41 1.49 -19.15 -5.74
N ARG A 42 2.26 -20.14 -6.20
CA ARG A 42 2.90 -20.09 -7.52
C ARG A 42 1.83 -20.09 -8.61
N GLY A 43 1.93 -19.15 -9.55
CA GLY A 43 0.97 -18.98 -10.64
C GLY A 43 -0.18 -18.01 -10.36
N GLU A 44 -0.29 -17.49 -9.13
CA GLU A 44 -1.28 -16.48 -8.79
C GLU A 44 -1.02 -15.15 -9.49
N LYS A 45 -2.09 -14.54 -10.01
CA LYS A 45 -2.02 -13.30 -10.76
C LYS A 45 -2.23 -12.11 -9.82
N SER A 46 -1.22 -11.25 -9.74
CA SER A 46 -1.38 -9.95 -9.10
C SER A 46 -2.32 -9.07 -9.91
N PHE A 47 -2.99 -8.13 -9.25
CA PHE A 47 -3.73 -7.07 -9.93
C PHE A 47 -3.17 -5.68 -9.56
N PRO A 48 -3.18 -4.72 -10.50
CA PRO A 48 -2.68 -3.38 -10.24
C PRO A 48 -3.72 -2.53 -9.48
N ILE A 49 -3.26 -1.84 -8.44
CA ILE A 49 -3.96 -0.74 -7.77
C ILE A 49 -3.21 0.54 -8.06
N MET A 50 -3.94 1.56 -8.50
CA MET A 50 -3.42 2.90 -8.63
C MET A 50 -3.65 3.65 -7.31
N LEU A 51 -2.56 4.12 -6.70
CA LEU A 51 -2.62 5.01 -5.55
C LEU A 51 -2.00 6.34 -5.95
N THR A 52 -2.81 7.40 -5.93
CA THR A 52 -2.34 8.76 -6.15
C THR A 52 -2.05 9.39 -4.79
N THR A 53 -0.78 9.68 -4.54
CA THR A 53 -0.36 10.45 -3.36
C THR A 53 -0.01 11.87 -3.78
N PHE A 54 -0.38 12.85 -2.97
CA PHE A 54 -0.02 14.24 -3.22
C PHE A 54 1.16 14.59 -2.31
N THR A 55 2.26 15.02 -2.92
CA THR A 55 3.41 15.54 -2.18
C THR A 55 3.37 17.06 -2.28
N CYS A 56 3.32 17.73 -1.13
CA CYS A 56 3.38 19.18 -1.07
C CYS A 56 4.83 19.57 -0.78
N ILE A 57 5.42 20.41 -1.62
CA ILE A 57 6.81 20.85 -1.52
C ILE A 57 6.83 22.36 -1.32
N HIS A 58 7.42 22.82 -0.22
CA HIS A 58 7.60 24.25 0.02
C HIS A 58 8.49 24.86 -1.06
N LYS A 59 8.11 26.02 -1.60
CA LYS A 59 8.78 26.68 -2.73
C LYS A 59 10.22 27.07 -2.40
N ASP A 60 10.44 27.67 -1.23
CA ASP A 60 11.77 28.16 -0.84
C ASP A 60 12.64 27.10 -0.13
N SER A 61 12.10 26.41 0.89
CA SER A 61 12.90 25.43 1.66
C SER A 61 13.03 24.06 0.99
N GLY A 62 12.16 23.74 0.02
CA GLY A 62 12.09 22.40 -0.57
C GLY A 62 11.54 21.31 0.37
N GLU A 63 11.04 21.70 1.54
CA GLU A 63 10.51 20.77 2.54
C GLU A 63 9.26 20.05 2.03
N LYS A 64 9.20 18.73 2.26
CA LYS A 64 8.10 17.88 1.79
C LYS A 64 7.17 17.55 2.93
N ILE A 65 5.91 17.94 2.79
CA ILE A 65 4.83 17.61 3.72
C ILE A 65 3.78 16.72 3.07
N LYS A 66 3.06 15.96 3.91
CA LYS A 66 1.91 15.18 3.46
C LYS A 66 0.75 16.10 3.16
N TYR A 67 -0.12 15.68 2.24
CA TYR A 67 -1.29 16.45 1.85
C TYR A 67 -2.28 16.69 3.01
N ASP A 68 -2.39 15.77 3.96
CA ASP A 68 -3.25 15.96 5.14
C ASP A 68 -2.76 17.08 6.06
N ASP A 69 -1.45 17.31 6.11
CA ASP A 69 -0.87 18.42 6.88
C ASP A 69 -0.98 19.72 6.08
N TYR A 70 -0.77 19.67 4.76
CA TYR A 70 -1.03 20.79 3.86
C TYR A 70 -2.47 21.33 3.96
N LYS A 71 -3.48 20.44 4.10
CA LYS A 71 -4.88 20.85 4.25
C LYS A 71 -5.13 21.71 5.49
N LYS A 72 -4.35 21.50 6.56
CA LYS A 72 -4.48 22.21 7.85
C LYS A 72 -3.85 23.60 7.83
N LEU A 73 -3.02 23.91 6.82
CA LEU A 73 -2.39 25.22 6.66
C LEU A 73 -3.41 26.31 6.28
N SER A 74 -3.10 27.55 6.63
CA SER A 74 -3.87 28.73 6.18
C SER A 74 -3.72 28.96 4.68
N ASP A 75 -4.62 29.74 4.08
CA ASP A 75 -4.61 30.00 2.64
C ASP A 75 -3.37 30.77 2.17
N ASN A 76 -2.73 31.54 3.05
CA ASN A 76 -1.48 32.23 2.74
C ASN A 76 -0.29 31.26 2.73
N GLU A 77 -0.17 30.41 3.75
CA GLU A 77 0.87 29.37 3.81
C GLU A 77 0.73 28.37 2.65
N LYS A 78 -0.50 28.02 2.26
CA LYS A 78 -0.75 27.13 1.13
C LYS A 78 -0.18 27.64 -0.20
N LYS A 79 -0.05 28.95 -0.39
CA LYS A 79 0.54 29.55 -1.60
C LYS A 79 2.05 29.33 -1.67
N GLU A 80 2.69 29.05 -0.55
CA GLU A 80 4.12 28.79 -0.47
C GLU A 80 4.48 27.33 -0.81
N TYR A 81 3.49 26.46 -1.03
CA TYR A 81 3.74 25.07 -1.44
C TYR A 81 3.26 24.80 -2.87
N ASN A 82 4.03 23.96 -3.57
CA ASN A 82 3.62 23.32 -4.80
C ASN A 82 3.09 21.90 -4.50
N VAL A 83 1.93 21.56 -5.05
CA VAL A 83 1.31 20.24 -4.86
C VAL A 83 1.55 19.39 -6.09
N TYR A 84 2.26 18.27 -5.92
CA TYR A 84 2.57 17.33 -7.00
C TYR A 84 1.80 16.02 -6.82
N PRO A 85 0.93 15.64 -7.77
CA PRO A 85 0.32 14.32 -7.78
C PRO A 85 1.37 13.30 -8.22
N LYS A 86 1.58 12.28 -7.41
CA LYS A 86 2.38 11.11 -7.73
C LYS A 86 1.47 9.90 -7.81
N MET A 87 1.24 9.43 -9.03
CA MET A 87 0.54 8.17 -9.25
C MET A 87 1.53 7.02 -9.14
N GLN A 88 1.25 6.07 -8.25
CA GLN A 88 2.03 4.85 -8.12
C GLN A 88 1.12 3.64 -8.32
N VAL A 89 1.59 2.69 -9.13
CA VAL A 89 0.89 1.43 -9.37
C VAL A 89 1.47 0.38 -8.44
N PHE A 90 0.65 -0.14 -7.54
CA PHE A 90 1.00 -1.25 -6.65
C PHE A 90 0.40 -2.54 -7.18
N ARG A 91 1.21 -3.59 -7.27
CA ARG A 91 0.73 -4.95 -7.56
C ARG A 91 0.41 -5.64 -6.25
N VAL A 92 -0.82 -6.09 -6.10
CA VAL A 92 -1.31 -6.73 -4.88
C VAL A 92 -1.96 -8.07 -5.18
N PHE A 93 -2.05 -8.89 -4.14
CA PHE A 93 -2.66 -10.20 -4.13
C PHE A 93 -3.78 -10.22 -3.09
N ASN A 94 -4.85 -10.98 -3.34
CA ASN A 94 -5.88 -11.19 -2.31
C ASN A 94 -5.32 -12.09 -1.19
N VAL A 95 -5.58 -11.72 0.06
CA VAL A 95 -5.10 -12.46 1.24
C VAL A 95 -5.68 -13.88 1.31
N ALA A 96 -6.89 -14.12 0.78
CA ALA A 96 -7.48 -15.46 0.70
C ALA A 96 -6.72 -16.40 -0.26
N ARG A 97 -5.97 -15.85 -1.23
CA ARG A 97 -5.11 -16.62 -2.15
C ARG A 97 -3.62 -16.52 -1.82
N ALA A 98 -3.23 -15.57 -0.97
CA ALA A 98 -1.89 -15.49 -0.37
C ALA A 98 -1.74 -16.45 0.82
N SER A 99 -2.41 -17.61 0.74
CA SER A 99 -2.55 -18.57 1.83
C SER A 99 -1.21 -18.95 2.44
N VAL A 100 -1.21 -18.95 3.78
CA VAL A 100 -0.16 -19.40 4.68
C VAL A 100 0.37 -20.78 4.24
N MET A 101 1.62 -20.85 3.79
CA MET A 101 2.34 -22.13 3.84
C MET A 101 2.90 -22.27 5.25
N VAL A 102 2.25 -23.09 6.06
CA VAL A 102 2.93 -23.72 7.19
C VAL A 102 3.90 -24.72 6.55
N ALA A 103 5.16 -24.32 6.42
CA ALA A 103 6.26 -25.23 6.11
C ALA A 103 6.82 -25.77 7.42
#